data_AF-A0A6V7HY69-F1
#
_entry.id   AF-A0A6V7HY69-F1
#
_cell.length_a   1.000
_cell.length_b   1.000
_cell.length_c   1.000
_cell.angle_alpha   90.00
_cell.angle_beta   90.00
_cell.angle_gamma   90.00
#
_symmetry.space_group_name_H-M   'P 1'
#
loop_
_entity.id
_entity.type
_entity.pdbx_description
1 polymer ?
#
loop_
_entity_poly.entity_id
_entity_poly.type
_entity_poly.pdbx_seq_one_letter_code
_entity_poly.pdbx_strand_id
1 'polypeptide(L)' 'QGPARCNNDEDNHEEQELEPLDRGPYFDVSASQNVTALVGKSAILKCRVKNLGDRT' A
#
# COMPACT_ATOMS: atom_id res chain seq x y z
N GLN A 1 -5.97 18.83 10.66
CA GLN A 1 -6.15 17.92 9.51
C GLN A 1 -4.79 17.87 8.80
N GLY A 2 -3.97 16.87 9.13
CA GLY A 2 -2.58 16.80 8.65
C GLY A 2 -2.50 16.12 7.28
N PRO A 3 -1.62 16.56 6.36
CA PRO A 3 -1.50 15.94 5.05
C PRO A 3 -0.74 14.61 5.21
N ALA A 4 -1.28 13.52 4.66
CA ALA A 4 -0.51 12.31 4.45
C ALA A 4 0.61 12.65 3.45
N ARG A 5 1.85 12.74 3.93
CA ARG A 5 3.02 12.98 3.07
C ARG A 5 3.41 11.64 2.42
N CYS A 6 3.00 11.45 1.17
CA CYS A 6 3.62 10.45 0.31
C CYS A 6 4.88 11.12 -0.26
N ASN A 7 6.05 10.88 0.33
CA ASN A 7 7.29 11.30 -0.30
C ASN A 7 7.52 10.42 -1.55
N ASN A 8 7.62 11.08 -2.71
CA ASN A 8 8.14 10.48 -3.92
C ASN A 8 9.66 10.42 -3.78
N ASP A 9 10.18 9.33 -3.22
CA ASP A 9 11.60 9.00 -3.35
C ASP A 9 11.72 8.03 -4.53
N GLU A 10 12.20 8.56 -5.66
CA GLU A 10 12.51 7.81 -6.87
C GLU A 10 13.64 6.79 -6.60
N ASP A 11 13.34 5.53 -6.91
CA ASP A 11 14.21 4.51 -7.52
C ASP A 11 15.48 4.02 -6.77
N ASN A 12 15.32 2.95 -5.99
CA ASN A 12 16.06 1.67 -6.06
C ASN A 12 15.76 0.85 -4.80
N HIS A 13 14.57 0.27 -4.70
CA HIS A 13 14.34 -0.78 -3.70
C HIS A 13 14.48 -2.12 -4.42
N GLU A 14 15.73 -2.57 -4.47
CA GLU A 14 16.03 -3.98 -4.37
C GLU A 14 15.05 -4.60 -3.36
N GLU A 15 14.45 -5.73 -3.71
CA GLU A 15 13.49 -6.48 -2.88
C GLU A 15 14.16 -7.07 -1.62
N GLN A 16 15.10 -6.35 -1.02
CA GLN A 16 15.64 -6.63 0.29
C GLN A 16 14.54 -6.36 1.30
N GLU A 17 14.02 -7.46 1.80
CA GLU A 17 13.23 -7.68 2.99
C GLU A 17 13.80 -6.89 4.19
N LEU A 18 13.60 -5.57 4.19
CA LEU A 18 13.83 -4.74 5.36
C LEU A 18 12.83 -5.22 6.41
N GLU A 19 13.35 -5.94 7.40
CA GLU A 19 12.66 -6.48 8.56
C GLU A 19 11.47 -5.57 8.98
N PRO A 20 10.23 -6.08 9.02
CA PRO A 20 9.00 -5.29 9.10
C PRO A 20 8.81 -4.44 10.37
N LEU A 21 9.76 -4.42 11.29
CA LEU A 21 9.53 -3.99 12.67
C LEU A 21 9.37 -2.47 12.83
N ASP A 22 9.97 -1.65 11.95
CA ASP A 22 9.94 -0.17 12.07
C ASP A 22 9.14 0.55 10.98
N ARG A 23 8.64 -0.18 9.98
CA ARG A 23 7.80 0.41 8.93
C ARG A 23 6.35 0.40 9.43
N GLY A 24 5.78 1.58 9.69
CA GLY A 24 4.35 1.74 10.01
C GLY A 24 3.42 1.15 8.93
N PRO A 25 2.09 1.37 9.03
CA PRO A 25 1.13 0.73 8.15
C PRO A 25 1.47 0.89 6.67
N TYR A 26 1.52 -0.22 5.92
CA TYR A 26 1.88 -0.20 4.50
C TYR A 26 1.01 -1.15 3.68
N PHE A 27 0.85 -0.83 2.40
CA PHE A 27 0.10 -1.67 1.46
C PHE A 27 0.90 -2.92 1.08
N ASP A 28 0.25 -4.07 1.16
CA ASP A 28 0.77 -5.33 0.68
C ASP A 28 0.73 -5.37 -0.85
N VAL A 29 1.85 -5.06 -1.50
CA VAL A 29 1.95 -4.99 -2.97
C VAL A 29 1.63 -6.34 -3.60
N SER A 30 1.96 -7.46 -2.95
CA SER A 30 1.62 -8.80 -3.44
C SER A 30 0.12 -9.09 -3.47
N ALA A 31 -0.70 -8.28 -2.78
CA ALA A 31 -2.16 -8.39 -2.81
C ALA A 31 -2.81 -7.50 -3.88
N SER A 32 -2.02 -6.68 -4.59
CA SER A 32 -2.51 -5.84 -5.68
C SER A 32 -2.94 -6.67 -6.90
N GLN A 33 -3.97 -6.21 -7.61
CA GLN A 33 -4.55 -6.91 -8.76
C GLN A 33 -4.92 -5.92 -9.87
N ASN A 34 -4.81 -6.36 -11.12
CA ASN A 34 -5.29 -5.60 -12.26
C ASN A 34 -6.82 -5.68 -12.33
N VAL A 35 -7.48 -4.52 -12.35
CA VAL A 35 -8.95 -4.42 -12.42
C VAL A 35 -9.34 -3.58 -13.61
N THR A 36 -10.28 -4.08 -14.41
CA THR A 36 -10.90 -3.36 -15.52
C THR A 36 -12.36 -3.07 -15.20
N ALA A 37 -12.85 -1.89 -15.58
CA ALA A 37 -14.27 -1.56 -15.54
C ALA A 37 -14.75 -1.03 -16.88
N LEU A 38 -16.05 -1.20 -17.14
CA LEU A 38 -16.72 -0.62 -18.30
C LEU A 38 -16.98 0.88 -18.05
N VAL A 39 -17.03 1.65 -19.14
CA VAL A 39 -17.34 3.08 -19.10
C VAL A 39 -18.69 3.30 -18.40
N GLY A 40 -18.72 4.23 -17.44
CA GLY A 40 -19.91 4.51 -16.63
C GLY A 40 -20.14 3.55 -15.45
N LYS A 41 -19.22 2.61 -15.20
CA LYS A 41 -19.24 1.74 -14.01
C LYS A 41 -18.04 1.99 -13.10
N SER A 42 -18.22 1.68 -11.82
CA SER A 42 -17.14 1.73 -10.83
C SER A 42 -16.34 0.43 -10.82
N ALA A 43 -15.01 0.55 -10.82
CA ALA A 43 -14.11 -0.54 -10.47
C ALA A 43 -13.93 -0.58 -8.95
N ILE A 44 -13.84 -1.78 -8.37
CA ILE A 44 -13.48 -1.96 -6.97
C ILE A 44 -12.16 -2.71 -6.90
N LEU A 45 -11.15 -2.07 -6.33
CA LEU A 45 -9.85 -2.68 -6.06
C LEU A 45 -9.74 -3.01 -4.57
N LYS A 46 -9.45 -4.26 -4.26
CA LYS A 46 -9.17 -4.69 -2.88
C LYS A 46 -7.71 -4.40 -2.55
N CYS A 47 -7.45 -3.90 -1.36
CA CYS A 47 -6.11 -3.76 -0.83
C CYS A 47 -5.98 -4.55 0.47
N ARG A 48 -4.74 -4.95 0.79
CA ARG A 48 -4.39 -5.49 2.10
C ARG A 48 -3.34 -4.56 2.70
N VAL A 49 -3.52 -4.23 3.97
CA VAL A 49 -2.59 -3.37 4.72
C VAL A 49 -1.96 -4.23 5.82
N LYS A 50 -0.63 -4.15 5.93
CA LYS A 50 0.18 -4.81 6.97
C LYS A 50 0.63 -3.75 7.99
N ASN A 51 1.07 -4.21 9.16
CA ASN A 51 1.59 -3.35 10.24
C ASN A 51 0.61 -2.26 10.71
N LEU A 52 -0.69 -2.57 10.78
CA LEU A 52 -1.70 -1.65 11.32
C LEU A 52 -1.50 -1.33 12.81
N GLY A 53 -0.68 -2.12 13.52
CA GLY A 53 -0.43 -2.02 14.95
C GLY A 53 -1.63 -2.54 15.76
N ASP A 54 -1.35 -3.26 16.85
CA ASP A 54 -2.39 -3.60 17.82
C ASP A 54 -2.71 -2.35 18.65
N ARG A 55 -3.85 -1.73 18.36
CA ARG A 55 -4.48 -0.73 19.21
C ARG A 55 -5.87 -1.22 19.61
N THR A 56 -5.89 -2.17 20.52
CA THR A 56 -7.08 -2.55 21.31
C THR A 56 -6.96 -2.00 22.71
#